data_AF-A0A7W8IT55-F1
#
_entry.id   AF-A0A7W8IT55-F1
#
_cell.length_a   1.000
_cell.length_b   1.000
_cell.length_c   1.000
_cell.angle_alpha   90.00
_cell.angle_beta   90.00
_cell.angle_gamma   90.00
#
_symmetry.space_group_name_H-M   'P 1'
#
loop_
_entity.id
_entity.type
_entity.pdbx_description
1 polymer ?
#
loop_
_entity_poly.entity_id
_entity_poly.type
_entity_poly.pdbx_seq_one_letter_code
_entity_poly.pdbx_strand_id
1 'polypeptide(L)' 'MFLSHVAIYPVATTVVLNTGYTGVVAKIFPDFPLRPLVRIIQNPYGEELKSPYEIDLRKEINVTIVRAV' A
#
# COMPACT_ATOMS: atom_id res chain seq x y z
N MET A 1 20.17 -1.46 -22.01
CA MET A 1 19.72 -0.31 -21.20
C MET A 1 18.51 -0.79 -20.40
N PHE A 2 18.70 -1.18 -19.13
CA PHE A 2 17.60 -1.62 -18.26
C PHE A 2 17.77 -0.91 -16.92
N LEU A 3 17.23 0.30 -16.83
CA LEU A 3 16.82 0.84 -15.54
C LEU A 3 15.41 0.30 -15.34
N SER A 4 15.33 -0.98 -14.97
CA SER A 4 14.11 -1.52 -14.40
C SER A 4 13.79 -0.62 -13.23
N HIS A 5 12.78 0.24 -13.39
CA HIS A 5 12.08 0.88 -12.29
C HIS A 5 11.56 -0.30 -11.46
N VAL A 6 12.38 -0.80 -10.54
CA VAL A 6 11.96 -1.82 -9.59
C VAL A 6 11.00 -1.09 -8.67
N ALA A 7 9.74 -1.04 -9.08
CA ALA A 7 8.66 -0.68 -8.20
C ALA A 7 8.76 -1.66 -7.02
N ILE A 8 9.18 -1.15 -5.88
CA ILE A 8 9.37 -1.94 -4.66
C ILE A 8 8.04 -2.61 -4.27
N TYR A 9 6.93 -1.98 -4.64
CA TYR A 9 5.58 -2.51 -4.49
C TYR A 9 4.79 -2.33 -5.79
N PRO A 10 4.70 -3.36 -6.66
CA PRO A 10 3.90 -3.26 -7.88
C PRO A 10 2.43 -2.97 -7.58
N VAL A 11 1.72 -2.42 -8.57
CA VAL A 11 0.27 -2.25 -8.48
C VAL A 11 -0.37 -3.62 -8.32
N ALA A 12 -1.42 -3.70 -7.50
CA ALA A 12 -2.12 -4.92 -7.09
C ALA A 12 -1.34 -5.84 -6.13
N THR A 13 -0.20 -5.40 -5.56
CA THR A 13 0.45 -6.13 -4.46
C THR A 13 -0.29 -5.91 -3.14
N THR A 14 -0.48 -6.99 -2.38
CA THR A 14 -1.03 -6.95 -1.03
C THR A 14 0.05 -6.51 -0.05
N VAL A 15 -0.23 -5.48 0.73
CA VAL A 15 0.69 -4.87 1.68
C VAL A 15 0.03 -4.74 3.05
N VAL A 16 0.82 -4.99 4.09
CA VAL A 16 0.43 -4.79 5.48
C VAL A 16 1.02 -3.46 5.94
N LEU A 17 0.19 -2.63 6.55
CA LEU A 17 0.58 -1.35 7.12
C LEU A 17 1.05 -1.52 8.57
N ASN A 18 1.84 -0.57 9.07
CA ASN A 18 2.29 -0.54 10.48
C ASN A 18 1.14 -0.46 11.49
N THR A 19 -0.04 -0.03 11.05
CA THR A 19 -1.27 -0.01 11.83
C THR A 19 -1.92 -1.39 11.97
N GLY A 20 -1.37 -2.43 11.31
CA GLY A 20 -1.92 -3.79 11.26
C GLY A 20 -2.95 -4.00 10.15
N TYR A 21 -3.43 -2.94 9.53
CA TYR A 21 -4.37 -3.03 8.41
C TYR A 21 -3.68 -3.65 7.18
N THR A 22 -4.45 -4.42 6.41
CA THR A 22 -3.99 -5.00 5.16
C THR A 22 -4.73 -4.35 3.99
N GLY A 23 -3.95 -3.94 3.00
CA GLY A 23 -4.44 -3.26 1.81
C GLY A 23 -3.75 -3.73 0.54
N VAL A 24 -4.23 -3.25 -0.58
CA VAL A 24 -3.70 -3.55 -1.91
C VAL A 24 -3.22 -2.26 -2.55
N VAL A 25 -2.04 -2.27 -3.16
CA VAL A 25 -1.50 -1.11 -3.88
C VAL A 25 -2.42 -0.78 -5.06
N ALA A 26 -3.12 0.34 -4.97
CA ALA A 26 -4.01 0.81 -6.02
C ALA A 26 -3.25 1.61 -7.08
N LYS A 27 -2.28 2.42 -6.66
CA LYS A 27 -1.51 3.28 -7.56
C LYS A 27 -0.13 3.58 -6.99
N ILE A 28 0.87 3.57 -7.86
CA ILE A 28 2.24 4.01 -7.54
C ILE A 28 2.42 5.40 -8.14
N PHE A 29 3.10 6.28 -7.41
CA PHE A 29 3.47 7.59 -7.91
C PHE A 29 4.93 7.56 -8.36
N PRO A 30 5.25 7.95 -9.60
CA PRO A 30 6.63 7.92 -10.10
C PRO A 30 7.57 8.84 -9.31
N ASP A 31 7.07 9.98 -8.81
CA ASP A 31 7.81 10.86 -7.91
C ASP A 31 8.02 10.27 -6.50
N PHE A 32 7.18 9.32 -6.08
CA PHE A 32 7.18 8.75 -4.73
C PHE A 32 6.94 7.23 -4.74
N PRO A 33 7.90 6.43 -5.24
CA PRO A 33 7.75 4.98 -5.36
C PRO A 33 7.60 4.27 -4.00
N LEU A 34 8.08 4.88 -2.92
CA LEU A 34 7.98 4.37 -1.55
C LEU A 34 6.64 4.69 -0.88
N ARG A 35 5.84 5.59 -1.45
CA ARG A 35 4.56 6.06 -0.85
C ARG A 35 3.41 5.93 -1.85
N PRO A 36 3.00 4.69 -2.19
CA PRO A 36 1.87 4.46 -3.07
C PRO A 36 0.52 4.79 -2.41
N LEU A 37 -0.52 4.86 -3.24
CA LEU A 37 -1.91 4.82 -2.81
C LEU A 37 -2.28 3.36 -2.50
N VAL A 38 -2.74 3.09 -1.28
CA VAL A 38 -3.09 1.75 -0.82
C VAL A 38 -4.57 1.69 -0.50
N ARG A 39 -5.29 0.73 -1.09
CA ARG A 39 -6.70 0.46 -0.80
C ARG A 39 -6.81 -0.56 0.32
N ILE A 40 -7.35 -0.16 1.46
CA ILE A 40 -7.53 -1.04 2.61
C ILE A 40 -8.71 -1.95 2.36
N ILE A 41 -8.46 -3.25 2.49
CA ILE A 41 -9.45 -4.30 2.26
C ILE A 41 -9.67 -5.14 3.52
N GLN A 42 -8.73 -5.13 4.47
CA GLN A 42 -8.79 -5.92 5.68
C GLN A 42 -8.33 -5.12 6.89
N ASN A 43 -8.99 -5.34 8.02
CA ASN A 43 -8.64 -4.74 9.30
C ASN A 43 -7.48 -5.52 9.99
N PRO A 44 -6.92 -5.00 11.10
CA PRO A 44 -5.87 -5.70 11.86
C PRO A 44 -6.29 -7.03 12.49
N TYR A 45 -7.60 -7.28 12.59
CA TYR A 45 -8.17 -8.53 13.10
C TYR A 45 -8.35 -9.60 12.00
N GLY A 46 -7.99 -9.27 10.76
CA GLY A 46 -8.14 -10.17 9.60
C GLY A 46 -9.53 -10.18 8.99
N GLU A 47 -10.44 -9.32 9.44
CA GLU A 47 -11.78 -9.20 8.88
C GLU A 47 -11.76 -8.31 7.64
N GLU A 48 -12.48 -8.72 6.60
CA GLU A 48 -12.67 -7.93 5.39
C GLU A 48 -13.53 -6.70 5.68
N LEU A 49 -13.04 -5.54 5.25
CA LEU A 49 -13.76 -4.28 5.34
C LEU A 49 -14.91 -4.28 4.33
N LYS A 50 -16.14 -4.23 4.84
CA LYS A 50 -17.36 -4.08 4.01
C LYS A 50 -17.32 -2.84 3.11
N SER A 51 -16.62 -1.80 3.56
CA SER A 51 -16.39 -0.57 2.79
C SER A 51 -14.88 -0.33 2.67
N PRO A 52 -14.24 -0.83 1.60
CA PRO A 52 -12.84 -0.55 1.35
C PRO A 52 -12.64 0.94 1.07
N TYR A 53 -11.54 1.48 1.58
CA TYR A 53 -11.18 2.89 1.41
C TYR A 53 -9.71 3.02 1.02
N GLU A 54 -9.36 4.15 0.39
CA GLU A 54 -8.02 4.40 -0.10
C GLU A 54 -7.26 5.33 0.83
N ILE A 55 -6.04 4.94 1.20
CA ILE A 55 -5.10 5.72 1.97
C ILE A 55 -3.96 6.16 1.07
N ASP A 56 -3.76 7.48 0.99
CA ASP A 56 -2.60 8.07 0.32
C ASP A 56 -1.45 8.17 1.33
N LEU A 57 -0.47 7.26 1.21
CA LEU A 57 0.69 7.24 2.10
C LEU A 57 1.56 8.51 1.98
N ARG A 58 1.39 9.32 0.92
CA ARG A 58 2.06 10.62 0.82
C ARG A 58 1.46 11.65 1.78
N LYS A 59 0.17 11.53 2.09
CA LYS A 59 -0.53 12.39 3.05
C LYS A 59 -0.38 11.86 4.47
N GLU A 60 -0.44 10.54 4.62
CA GLU A 60 -0.39 9.84 5.91
C GLU A 60 1.04 9.42 6.23
N ILE A 61 1.89 10.36 6.68
CA ILE A 61 3.31 10.10 6.92
C ILE A 61 3.58 9.11 8.06
N ASN A 62 2.63 9.00 8.99
CA ASN A 62 2.66 8.06 10.12
C ASN A 62 2.32 6.62 9.70
N VAL A 63 1.76 6.44 8.50
CA VAL A 63 1.37 5.14 7.97
C VAL A 63 2.43 4.67 6.99
N THR A 64 2.99 3.49 7.22
CA THR A 64 4.06 2.92 6.40
C THR A 64 3.81 1.44 6.16
N ILE A 65 4.25 0.95 5.00
CA ILE A 65 4.17 -0.47 4.65
C ILE A 65 5.23 -1.22 5.47
N VAL A 66 4.80 -2.19 6.28
CA VAL A 66 5.70 -3.04 7.07
C VAL A 66 6.02 -4.35 6.37
N ARG A 67 5.11 -4.85 5.52
CA ARG A 67 5.28 -6.11 4.80
C ARG A 67 4.55 -6.07 3.47
N ALA A 68 5.18 -6.61 2.43
CA ALA A 68 4.51 -6.99 1.19
C ALA A 68 4.39 -8.51 1.13
N VAL A 69 3.28 -8.98 0.55
CA VAL A 69 2.95 -10.41 0.39
C VAL A 69 2.91 -10.74 -1.09
#